data_AF-A0A8T5LF45-F1
#
_entry.id   AF-A0A8T5LF45-F1
#
_cell.length_a   1.000
_cell.length_b   1.000
_cell.length_c   1.000
_cell.angle_alpha   90.00
_cell.angle_beta   90.00
_cell.angle_gamma   90.00
#
_symmetry.space_group_name_H-M   'P 1'
#
loop_
_entity.id
_entity.type
_entity.pdbx_description
1 polymer ?
#
loop_
_entity_poly.entity_id
_entity_poly.type
_entity_poly.pdbx_seq_one_letter_code
_entity_poly.pdbx_strand_id
1 'polypeptide(L)'
;MLPIEEIEDFVKKETKNVVSATHDFSHLKRVADGAVWFVKIINENKEEQDMAYIAGLLHDILRPASEKICHAKASAERSEQILNKFDIEKSVIDKIVLAVKDHRLPVEWNSPLHQSVYLADKIFEQMGAFIAFRRCMYVGECADYRDKPVLETINSHFKMRIKRIPKTEFPEKFHKLVDYQYKWLIEMAHALDINENWATNIGTQMYNHGKEHKTTLEDSIRNLETVSTEDEKYKQETLDYIDGKKFNFFENLAKP
;
A
#
# COMPACT_ATOMS: atom_id res chain seq x y z
N MET A 1 -6.68 -12.98 23.98
CA MET A 1 -5.88 -13.09 22.75
C MET A 1 -6.81 -12.73 21.60
N LEU A 2 -6.38 -11.90 20.65
CA LEU A 2 -7.25 -11.49 19.55
C LEU A 2 -7.43 -12.64 18.55
N PRO A 3 -8.62 -12.82 17.95
CA PRO A 3 -8.91 -13.89 16.99
C PRO A 3 -8.37 -13.54 15.59
N ILE A 4 -7.04 -13.42 15.49
CA ILE A 4 -6.35 -12.90 14.30
C ILE A 4 -6.59 -13.80 13.09
N GLU A 5 -6.43 -15.12 13.26
CA GLU A 5 -6.58 -16.09 12.17
C GLU A 5 -8.02 -16.09 11.64
N GLU A 6 -9.02 -16.03 12.53
CA GLU A 6 -10.43 -16.00 12.14
C GLU A 6 -10.82 -14.70 11.43
N ILE A 7 -10.26 -13.56 11.87
CA ILE A 7 -10.46 -12.27 11.19
C ILE A 7 -9.80 -12.29 9.81
N GLU A 8 -8.58 -12.80 9.69
CA GLU A 8 -7.88 -12.89 8.41
C GLU A 8 -8.65 -13.77 7.42
N ASP A 9 -9.11 -14.93 7.85
CA ASP A 9 -9.96 -15.81 7.06
C ASP A 9 -11.27 -15.15 6.64
N PHE A 10 -11.88 -14.36 7.53
CA PHE A 10 -13.07 -13.58 7.22
C PHE A 10 -12.78 -12.54 6.15
N VAL A 11 -11.73 -11.75 6.31
CA VAL A 11 -11.31 -10.71 5.36
C VAL A 11 -10.98 -11.33 4.00
N LYS A 12 -10.19 -12.40 3.96
CA LYS A 12 -9.83 -13.13 2.74
C LYS A 12 -11.05 -13.63 1.97
N LYS A 13 -12.10 -14.08 2.68
CA LYS A 13 -13.37 -14.49 2.05
C LYS A 13 -14.14 -13.31 1.50
N GLU A 14 -14.24 -12.20 2.23
CA GLU A 14 -14.93 -10.98 1.78
C GLU A 14 -14.27 -10.36 0.55
N THR A 15 -12.93 -10.40 0.48
CA THR A 15 -12.17 -9.78 -0.61
C THR A 15 -11.94 -10.70 -1.81
N LYS A 16 -12.45 -11.94 -1.77
CA LYS A 16 -12.24 -12.94 -2.83
C LYS A 16 -12.71 -12.47 -4.21
N ASN A 17 -13.74 -11.64 -4.26
CA ASN A 17 -14.35 -11.16 -5.51
C ASN A 17 -13.97 -9.71 -5.84
N VAL A 18 -12.96 -9.14 -5.18
CA VAL A 18 -12.47 -7.81 -5.52
C VAL A 18 -11.85 -7.87 -6.92
N VAL A 19 -12.37 -7.04 -7.83
CA VAL A 19 -11.97 -7.02 -9.25
C VAL A 19 -10.61 -6.33 -9.46
N SER A 20 -10.21 -5.45 -8.54
CA SER A 20 -8.94 -4.72 -8.61
C SER A 20 -7.82 -5.56 -8.00
N ALA A 21 -6.89 -6.03 -8.83
CA ALA A 21 -5.67 -6.71 -8.40
C ALA A 21 -4.76 -5.79 -7.57
N THR A 22 -4.87 -4.47 -7.72
CA THR A 22 -4.10 -3.50 -6.91
C THR A 22 -4.67 -3.23 -5.52
N HIS A 23 -5.85 -3.79 -5.20
CA HIS A 23 -6.55 -3.65 -3.92
C HIS A 23 -7.15 -4.97 -3.43
N ASP A 24 -6.58 -6.09 -3.85
CA ASP A 24 -6.99 -7.41 -3.40
C ASP A 24 -6.49 -7.70 -1.96
N PHE A 25 -6.72 -8.94 -1.50
CA PHE A 25 -6.26 -9.39 -0.19
C PHE A 25 -4.75 -9.20 0.02
N SER A 26 -3.93 -9.36 -1.02
CA SER A 26 -2.47 -9.26 -0.92
C SER A 26 -2.04 -7.83 -0.58
N HIS A 27 -2.72 -6.80 -1.11
CA HIS A 27 -2.53 -5.40 -0.66
C HIS A 27 -2.82 -5.25 0.83
N LEU A 28 -3.98 -5.73 1.29
CA LEU A 28 -4.37 -5.63 2.70
C LEU A 28 -3.37 -6.33 3.62
N LYS A 29 -2.89 -7.51 3.21
CA LYS A 29 -1.90 -8.30 3.94
C LYS A 29 -0.54 -7.60 4.04
N ARG A 30 -0.02 -7.02 2.95
CA ARG A 30 1.25 -6.27 3.00
C ARG A 30 1.14 -5.00 3.86
N VAL A 31 0.01 -4.29 3.82
CA VAL A 31 -0.24 -3.16 4.73
C VAL A 31 -0.29 -3.63 6.19
N ALA A 32 -0.94 -4.76 6.48
CA ALA A 32 -0.98 -5.35 7.81
C ALA A 32 0.42 -5.71 8.33
N ASP A 33 1.23 -6.39 7.52
CA ASP A 33 2.60 -6.76 7.88
C ASP A 33 3.49 -5.51 8.07
N GLY A 34 3.32 -4.49 7.22
CA GLY A 34 3.98 -3.20 7.37
C GLY A 34 3.57 -2.45 8.65
N ALA A 35 2.28 -2.48 9.00
CA ALA A 35 1.76 -1.83 10.19
C ALA A 35 2.30 -2.49 11.48
N VAL A 36 2.35 -3.82 11.51
CA VAL A 36 3.04 -4.59 12.57
C VAL A 36 4.50 -4.14 12.70
N TRP A 37 5.21 -4.04 11.58
CA TRP A 37 6.60 -3.61 11.58
C TRP A 37 6.78 -2.19 12.15
N PHE A 38 5.91 -1.25 11.79
CA PHE A 38 5.94 0.11 12.35
C PHE A 38 5.67 0.15 13.86
N VAL A 39 4.74 -0.64 14.38
CA VAL A 39 4.55 -0.71 15.84
C VAL A 39 5.80 -1.28 16.50
N LYS A 40 6.32 -2.39 15.98
CA LYS A 40 7.52 -3.07 16.51
C LYS A 40 8.69 -2.09 16.68
N ILE A 41 9.06 -1.36 15.63
CA ILE A 41 10.21 -0.44 15.68
C ILE A 41 9.95 0.87 16.45
N ILE A 42 8.70 1.16 16.82
CA ILE A 42 8.37 2.35 17.62
C ILE A 42 8.38 2.02 19.11
N ASN A 43 7.76 0.92 19.54
CA ASN A 43 7.62 0.60 20.96
C ASN A 43 7.66 -0.89 21.33
N GLU A 44 7.83 -1.79 20.36
CA GLU A 44 7.87 -3.26 20.56
C GLU A 44 6.62 -3.87 21.23
N ASN A 45 5.51 -3.14 21.35
CA ASN A 45 4.31 -3.63 22.04
C ASN A 45 3.60 -4.71 21.20
N LYS A 46 3.51 -5.94 21.72
CA LYS A 46 2.93 -7.07 20.99
C LYS A 46 1.42 -6.99 20.83
N GLU A 47 0.70 -6.45 21.80
CA GLU A 47 -0.75 -6.26 21.71
C GLU A 47 -1.10 -5.21 20.65
N GLU A 48 -0.33 -4.11 20.58
CA GLU A 48 -0.47 -3.12 19.52
C GLU A 48 -0.07 -3.65 18.15
N GLN A 49 0.90 -4.57 18.06
CA GLN A 49 1.23 -5.25 16.81
C GLN A 49 0.05 -6.09 16.32
N ASP A 50 -0.58 -6.88 17.19
CA ASP A 50 -1.74 -7.69 16.84
C ASP A 50 -2.93 -6.81 16.41
N MET A 51 -3.17 -5.69 17.10
CA MET A 51 -4.17 -4.69 16.68
C MET A 51 -3.83 -4.03 15.33
N ALA A 52 -2.55 -3.71 15.09
CA ALA A 52 -2.09 -3.08 13.85
C ALA A 52 -2.23 -4.02 12.65
N TYR A 53 -1.99 -5.32 12.86
CA TYR A 53 -2.22 -6.35 11.87
C TYR A 53 -3.70 -6.36 11.42
N ILE A 54 -4.61 -6.43 12.39
CA ILE A 54 -6.05 -6.40 12.14
C ILE A 54 -6.47 -5.09 11.45
N ALA A 55 -5.96 -3.94 11.90
CA ALA A 55 -6.25 -2.65 11.29
C ALA A 55 -5.79 -2.58 9.82
N GLY A 56 -4.59 -3.09 9.52
CA GLY A 56 -4.08 -3.16 8.15
C GLY A 56 -4.90 -4.07 7.24
N LEU A 57 -5.39 -5.21 7.75
CA LEU A 57 -6.30 -6.08 6.98
C LEU A 57 -7.64 -5.41 6.66
N LEU A 58 -8.09 -4.49 7.50
CA LEU A 58 -9.42 -3.88 7.38
C LEU A 58 -9.43 -2.49 6.72
N HIS A 59 -8.27 -1.83 6.56
CA HIS A 59 -8.22 -0.40 6.22
C HIS A 59 -8.94 -0.01 4.91
N ASP A 60 -8.92 -0.91 3.94
CA ASP A 60 -9.49 -0.74 2.60
C ASP A 60 -10.56 -1.80 2.30
N ILE A 61 -11.15 -2.43 3.34
CA ILE A 61 -12.13 -3.51 3.19
C ILE A 61 -13.38 -3.08 2.42
N LEU A 62 -13.73 -1.79 2.44
CA LEU A 62 -14.83 -1.23 1.69
C LEU A 62 -14.37 -0.03 0.87
N ARG A 63 -14.40 -0.17 -0.45
CA ARG A 63 -14.08 0.89 -1.40
C ARG A 63 -15.31 1.23 -2.23
N PRO A 64 -16.16 2.17 -1.79
CA PRO A 64 -17.30 2.61 -2.57
C PRO A 64 -16.88 3.08 -3.96
N ALA A 65 -17.68 2.79 -4.98
CA ALA A 65 -17.47 3.25 -6.36
C ALA A 65 -17.78 4.76 -6.54
N SER A 66 -17.40 5.58 -5.56
CA SER A 66 -17.63 7.03 -5.54
C SER A 66 -16.64 7.73 -4.64
N GLU A 67 -15.91 8.70 -5.19
CA GLU A 67 -14.99 9.58 -4.46
C GLU A 67 -15.73 10.56 -3.50
N LYS A 68 -17.07 10.64 -3.57
CA LYS A 68 -17.88 11.45 -2.63
C LYS A 68 -17.96 10.84 -1.24
N ILE A 69 -17.75 9.52 -1.14
CA ILE A 69 -17.72 8.81 0.14
C ILE A 69 -16.27 8.54 0.49
N CYS A 70 -15.84 9.01 1.66
CA CYS A 70 -14.49 8.73 2.14
C CYS A 70 -14.37 7.23 2.43
N HIS A 71 -13.61 6.49 1.61
CA HIS A 71 -13.41 5.04 1.81
C HIS A 71 -12.85 4.73 3.20
N ALA A 72 -11.95 5.56 3.76
CA ALA A 72 -11.44 5.33 5.11
C ALA A 72 -12.54 5.35 6.19
N LYS A 73 -13.54 6.23 6.06
CA LYS A 73 -14.70 6.25 6.97
C LYS A 73 -15.62 5.05 6.74
N ALA A 74 -15.89 4.71 5.48
CA ALA A 74 -16.72 3.56 5.13
C ALA A 74 -16.08 2.23 5.58
N SER A 75 -14.77 2.07 5.37
CA SER A 75 -13.98 0.96 5.89
C SER A 75 -14.00 0.93 7.40
N ALA A 76 -13.89 2.06 8.10
CA ALA A 76 -13.94 2.12 9.56
C ALA A 76 -15.29 1.62 10.11
N GLU A 77 -16.40 2.09 9.54
CA GLU A 77 -17.76 1.63 9.89
C GLU A 77 -17.93 0.13 9.61
N ARG A 78 -17.43 -0.35 8.47
CA ARG A 78 -17.45 -1.78 8.13
C ARG A 78 -16.56 -2.60 9.06
N SER A 79 -15.41 -2.07 9.45
CA SER A 79 -14.45 -2.70 10.37
C SER A 79 -15.11 -2.92 11.73
N GLU A 80 -15.78 -1.89 12.27
CA GLU A 80 -16.52 -2.01 13.53
C GLU A 80 -17.59 -3.11 13.45
N GLN A 81 -18.37 -3.15 12.36
CA GLN A 81 -19.38 -4.21 12.16
C GLN A 81 -18.76 -5.62 12.08
N ILE A 82 -17.58 -5.77 11.46
CA ILE A 82 -16.88 -7.05 11.37
C ILE A 82 -16.38 -7.45 12.76
N LEU A 83 -15.68 -6.55 13.45
CA LEU A 83 -15.06 -6.83 14.75
C LEU A 83 -16.10 -7.15 15.83
N ASN A 84 -17.29 -6.51 15.78
CA ASN A 84 -18.41 -6.82 16.69
C ASN A 84 -18.97 -8.24 16.53
N LYS A 85 -18.58 -9.00 15.49
CA LYS A 85 -18.93 -10.42 15.35
C LYS A 85 -18.02 -11.34 16.17
N PHE A 86 -16.93 -10.80 16.68
CA PHE A 86 -15.94 -11.50 17.48
C PHE A 86 -16.02 -11.03 18.94
N ASP A 87 -15.57 -11.87 19.86
CA ASP A 87 -15.52 -11.55 21.29
C ASP A 87 -14.32 -10.65 21.61
N ILE A 88 -14.38 -9.39 21.14
CA ILE A 88 -13.33 -8.38 21.30
C ILE A 88 -13.88 -7.23 22.14
N GLU A 89 -13.09 -6.77 23.10
CA GLU A 89 -13.46 -5.64 23.94
C GLU A 89 -13.66 -4.36 23.11
N LYS A 90 -14.73 -3.60 23.40
CA LYS A 90 -15.05 -2.36 22.69
C LYS A 90 -13.89 -1.37 22.64
N SER A 91 -13.12 -1.23 23.73
CA SER A 91 -11.97 -0.33 23.79
C SER A 91 -10.85 -0.72 22.80
N VAL A 92 -10.68 -2.01 22.51
CA VAL A 92 -9.74 -2.53 21.52
C VAL A 92 -10.28 -2.28 20.10
N ILE A 93 -11.57 -2.55 19.88
CA ILE A 93 -12.24 -2.25 18.61
C ILE A 93 -12.07 -0.77 18.26
N ASP A 94 -12.30 0.14 19.20
CA ASP A 94 -12.20 1.58 18.98
C ASP A 94 -10.80 2.02 18.54
N LYS A 95 -9.74 1.42 19.11
CA LYS A 95 -8.36 1.70 18.69
C LYS A 95 -8.06 1.23 17.27
N ILE A 96 -8.50 0.02 16.91
CA ILE A 96 -8.34 -0.55 15.56
C ILE A 96 -9.10 0.31 14.55
N VAL A 97 -10.37 0.61 14.83
CA VAL A 97 -11.25 1.40 13.96
C VAL A 97 -10.71 2.83 13.79
N LEU A 98 -10.15 3.43 14.83
CA LEU A 98 -9.51 4.74 14.73
C LEU A 98 -8.32 4.72 13.77
N ALA A 99 -7.43 3.72 13.86
CA ALA A 99 -6.32 3.56 12.93
C ALA A 99 -6.80 3.40 11.48
N VAL A 100 -7.88 2.63 11.25
CA VAL A 100 -8.51 2.50 9.93
C VAL A 100 -9.12 3.83 9.46
N LYS A 101 -9.83 4.54 10.32
CA LYS A 101 -10.54 5.78 9.94
C LYS A 101 -9.58 6.88 9.47
N ASP A 102 -8.43 7.00 10.13
CA ASP A 102 -7.51 8.11 9.93
C ASP A 102 -6.31 7.76 9.03
N HIS A 103 -6.23 6.54 8.48
CA HIS A 103 -5.08 6.09 7.67
C HIS A 103 -4.83 6.88 6.36
N ARG A 104 -5.81 7.70 5.91
CA ARG A 104 -5.73 8.37 4.60
C ARG A 104 -4.85 9.61 4.62
N LEU A 105 -4.91 10.39 5.70
CA LEU A 105 -4.32 11.72 5.83
C LEU A 105 -3.45 11.78 7.09
N PRO A 106 -2.43 12.65 7.12
CA PRO A 106 -1.73 12.95 8.36
C PRO A 106 -2.72 13.42 9.43
N VAL A 107 -2.57 12.91 10.64
CA VAL A 107 -3.29 13.40 11.82
C VAL A 107 -2.34 13.46 13.01
N GLU A 108 -2.77 14.06 14.10
CA GLU A 108 -1.99 14.06 15.34
C GLU A 108 -1.81 12.63 15.88
N TRP A 109 -0.59 12.33 16.31
CA TRP A 109 -0.16 10.99 16.71
C TRP A 109 -0.65 10.64 18.12
N ASN A 110 -1.81 9.97 18.20
CA ASN A 110 -2.30 9.44 19.49
C ASN A 110 -1.49 8.24 20.02
N SER A 111 -1.05 7.33 19.15
CA SER A 111 -0.27 6.14 19.53
C SER A 111 0.46 5.53 18.32
N PRO A 112 1.44 4.64 18.54
CA PRO A 112 2.09 3.90 17.45
C PRO A 112 1.10 3.07 16.63
N LEU A 113 0.15 2.38 17.29
CA LEU A 113 -0.95 1.69 16.62
C LEU A 113 -1.75 2.64 15.70
N HIS A 114 -2.16 3.80 16.21
CA HIS A 114 -3.01 4.75 15.49
C HIS A 114 -2.44 5.14 14.11
N GLN A 115 -1.11 5.24 14.01
CA GLN A 115 -0.43 5.72 12.81
C GLN A 115 0.19 4.61 11.97
N SER A 116 0.25 3.39 12.49
CA SER A 116 0.91 2.26 11.83
C SER A 116 0.36 1.98 10.43
N VAL A 117 -0.96 2.03 10.25
CA VAL A 117 -1.62 1.80 8.95
C VAL A 117 -1.34 2.95 7.97
N TYR A 118 -1.40 4.21 8.42
CA TYR A 118 -1.02 5.36 7.59
C TYR A 118 0.42 5.19 7.08
N LEU A 119 1.36 4.91 7.98
CA LEU A 119 2.76 4.73 7.63
C LEU A 119 2.96 3.57 6.66
N ALA A 120 2.35 2.41 6.91
CA ALA A 120 2.45 1.25 6.05
C ALA A 120 1.89 1.50 4.64
N ASP A 121 0.66 2.01 4.51
CA ASP A 121 0.09 2.32 3.20
C ASP A 121 0.92 3.40 2.50
N LYS A 122 1.28 4.51 3.16
CA LYS A 122 2.01 5.59 2.49
C LYS A 122 3.45 5.22 2.13
N ILE A 123 4.22 4.70 3.07
CA ILE A 123 5.68 4.46 2.91
C ILE A 123 5.95 3.20 2.09
N PHE A 124 5.18 2.14 2.26
CA PHE A 124 5.48 0.86 1.60
C PHE A 124 4.63 0.59 0.36
N GLU A 125 3.35 0.97 0.35
CA GLU A 125 2.45 0.66 -0.78
C GLU A 125 2.23 1.83 -1.75
N GLN A 126 2.67 3.05 -1.38
CA GLN A 126 2.47 4.26 -2.17
C GLN A 126 3.76 5.03 -2.49
N MET A 127 4.91 4.45 -2.13
CA MET A 127 6.26 4.88 -2.49
C MET A 127 7.09 3.63 -2.83
N GLY A 128 8.41 3.78 -3.00
CA GLY A 128 9.32 2.66 -3.28
C GLY A 128 9.29 2.19 -4.72
N ALA A 129 10.10 1.18 -5.06
CA ALA A 129 10.08 0.59 -6.39
C ALA A 129 8.71 -0.03 -6.71
N PHE A 130 8.02 -0.58 -5.70
CA PHE A 130 6.72 -1.22 -5.84
C PHE A 130 5.65 -0.30 -6.45
N ILE A 131 5.68 1.01 -6.18
CA ILE A 131 4.72 1.96 -6.76
C ILE A 131 4.82 2.06 -8.29
N ALA A 132 5.99 1.77 -8.86
CA ALA A 132 6.20 1.73 -10.31
C ALA A 132 5.25 0.73 -10.97
N PHE A 133 5.05 -0.42 -10.32
CA PHE A 133 4.22 -1.51 -10.82
C PHE A 133 2.76 -1.29 -10.48
N ARG A 134 2.48 -1.04 -9.19
CA ARG A 134 1.11 -0.90 -8.69
C ARG A 134 0.37 0.24 -9.39
N ARG A 135 1.04 1.37 -9.65
CA ARG A 135 0.36 2.51 -10.27
C ARG A 135 0.05 2.27 -11.74
N CYS A 136 0.99 1.71 -12.48
CA CYS A 136 0.80 1.40 -13.90
C CYS A 136 -0.34 0.38 -14.08
N MET A 137 -0.38 -0.66 -13.24
CA MET A 137 -1.48 -1.62 -13.24
C MET A 137 -2.82 -0.96 -12.88
N TYR A 138 -2.87 -0.15 -11.83
CA TYR A 138 -4.09 0.55 -11.42
C TYR A 138 -4.66 1.44 -12.53
N VAL A 139 -3.80 2.11 -13.31
CA VAL A 139 -4.25 2.91 -14.46
C VAL A 139 -4.90 2.02 -15.52
N GLY A 140 -4.39 0.81 -15.74
CA GLY A 140 -4.98 -0.18 -16.65
C GLY A 140 -6.33 -0.73 -16.18
N GLU A 141 -6.48 -0.95 -14.86
CA GLU A 141 -7.74 -1.42 -14.26
C GLU A 141 -8.88 -0.41 -14.37
N CYS A 142 -8.55 0.88 -14.39
CA CYS A 142 -9.55 1.94 -14.31
C CYS A 142 -10.14 2.25 -15.69
N ALA A 143 -11.46 2.03 -15.82
CA ALA A 143 -12.19 2.26 -17.06
C ALA A 143 -12.07 3.70 -17.58
N ASP A 144 -11.95 4.69 -16.68
CA ASP A 144 -11.87 6.13 -16.99
C ASP A 144 -10.59 6.54 -17.76
N TYR A 145 -9.62 5.63 -17.91
CA TYR A 145 -8.35 5.88 -18.59
C TYR A 145 -8.18 5.12 -19.91
N ARG A 146 -9.13 4.26 -20.30
CA ARG A 146 -8.99 3.36 -21.45
C ARG A 146 -8.77 4.07 -22.79
N ASP A 147 -9.37 5.25 -22.95
CA ASP A 147 -9.30 6.04 -24.20
C ASP A 147 -8.27 7.18 -24.13
N LYS A 148 -7.47 7.24 -23.04
CA LYS A 148 -6.45 8.28 -22.86
C LYS A 148 -5.07 7.76 -23.28
N PRO A 149 -4.13 8.65 -23.65
CA PRO A 149 -2.75 8.25 -23.90
C PRO A 149 -2.16 7.58 -22.65
N VAL A 150 -1.77 6.31 -22.78
CA VAL A 150 -1.43 5.43 -21.64
C VAL A 150 -0.27 6.01 -20.83
N LEU A 151 0.86 6.31 -21.48
CA LEU A 151 2.06 6.79 -20.79
C LEU A 151 1.85 8.17 -20.15
N GLU A 152 1.15 9.08 -20.82
CA GLU A 152 0.82 10.39 -20.24
C GLU A 152 -0.08 10.25 -19.02
N THR A 153 -1.06 9.34 -19.08
CA THR A 153 -1.96 9.07 -17.96
C THR A 153 -1.20 8.49 -16.79
N ILE A 154 -0.39 7.45 -17.01
CA ILE A 154 0.49 6.87 -15.99
C ILE A 154 1.35 7.95 -15.34
N ASN A 155 2.07 8.72 -16.15
CA ASN A 155 2.95 9.79 -15.67
C ASN A 155 2.19 10.86 -14.85
N SER A 156 1.00 11.27 -15.30
CA SER A 156 0.16 12.21 -14.54
C SER A 156 -0.19 11.69 -13.14
N HIS A 157 -0.40 10.38 -12.99
CA HIS A 157 -0.65 9.74 -11.70
C HIS A 157 0.59 9.76 -10.81
N PHE A 158 1.79 9.53 -11.35
CA PHE A 158 3.05 9.67 -10.59
C PHE A 158 3.22 11.11 -10.09
N LYS A 159 3.06 12.10 -10.99
CA LYS A 159 3.12 13.53 -10.62
C LYS A 159 2.10 13.91 -9.55
N MET A 160 0.88 13.37 -9.63
CA MET A 160 -0.14 13.58 -8.60
C MET A 160 0.30 13.00 -7.25
N ARG A 161 0.91 11.80 -7.21
CA ARG A 161 1.39 11.19 -5.96
C ARG A 161 2.52 11.98 -5.33
N ILE A 162 3.49 12.42 -6.13
CA ILE A 162 4.60 13.28 -5.69
C ILE A 162 4.06 14.52 -4.96
N LYS A 163 3.04 15.18 -5.53
CA LYS A 163 2.39 16.35 -4.91
C LYS A 163 1.61 16.03 -3.64
N ARG A 164 1.05 14.82 -3.51
CA ARG A 164 0.18 14.41 -2.39
C ARG A 164 0.91 13.80 -1.20
N ILE A 165 2.20 13.49 -1.34
CA ILE A 165 3.01 12.89 -0.28
C ILE A 165 4.05 13.91 0.17
N PRO A 166 3.69 14.81 1.10
CA PRO A 166 4.64 15.74 1.70
C PRO A 166 5.54 15.02 2.69
N LYS A 167 6.85 14.99 2.40
CA LYS A 167 7.85 14.30 3.24
C LYS A 167 7.89 14.81 4.68
N THR A 168 7.52 16.08 4.89
CA THR A 168 7.53 16.75 6.19
C THR A 168 6.45 16.27 7.14
N GLU A 169 5.45 15.53 6.66
CA GLU A 169 4.37 14.99 7.50
C GLU A 169 4.75 13.68 8.21
N PHE A 170 5.87 13.06 7.83
CA PHE A 170 6.35 11.86 8.49
C PHE A 170 7.25 12.22 9.69
N PRO A 171 7.26 11.40 10.76
CA PRO A 171 8.19 11.60 11.87
C PRO A 171 9.64 11.57 11.42
N GLU A 172 10.46 12.39 12.09
CA GLU A 172 11.89 12.53 11.80
C GLU A 172 12.64 11.19 11.78
N LYS A 173 12.32 10.28 12.71
CA LYS A 173 12.93 8.94 12.76
C LYS A 173 12.76 8.12 11.47
N PHE A 174 11.78 8.47 10.64
CA PHE A 174 11.51 7.77 9.38
C PHE A 174 11.96 8.57 8.15
N HIS A 175 12.53 9.76 8.29
CA HIS A 175 12.90 10.60 7.13
C HIS A 175 13.89 9.90 6.20
N LYS A 176 14.90 9.19 6.72
CA LYS A 176 15.84 8.41 5.89
C LYS A 176 15.13 7.31 5.09
N LEU A 177 14.17 6.61 5.71
CA LEU A 177 13.36 5.58 5.05
C LEU A 177 12.43 6.20 4.00
N VAL A 178 11.76 7.30 4.34
CA VAL A 178 10.90 8.04 3.41
C VAL A 178 11.71 8.53 2.23
N ASP A 179 12.89 9.11 2.43
CA ASP A 179 13.76 9.57 1.36
C ASP A 179 14.23 8.44 0.47
N TYR A 180 14.57 7.28 1.04
CA TYR A 180 14.88 6.09 0.27
C TYR A 180 13.71 5.67 -0.62
N GLN A 181 12.51 5.52 -0.05
CA GLN A 181 11.32 5.10 -0.79
C GLN A 181 10.89 6.13 -1.84
N TYR A 182 11.03 7.42 -1.53
CA TYR A 182 10.61 8.51 -2.41
C TYR A 182 11.50 8.66 -3.64
N LYS A 183 12.79 8.29 -3.56
CA LYS A 183 13.72 8.35 -4.70
C LYS A 183 13.22 7.52 -5.88
N TRP A 184 12.73 6.29 -5.63
CA TRP A 184 12.14 5.43 -6.65
C TRP A 184 10.94 6.07 -7.35
N LEU A 185 10.08 6.75 -6.59
CA LEU A 185 8.91 7.44 -7.15
C LEU A 185 9.34 8.57 -8.10
N ILE A 186 10.37 9.35 -7.73
CA ILE A 186 10.88 10.47 -8.52
C ILE A 186 11.63 9.97 -9.77
N GLU A 187 12.48 8.95 -9.62
CA GLU A 187 13.25 8.35 -10.71
C GLU A 187 12.29 7.79 -11.78
N MET A 188 11.26 7.03 -11.38
CA MET A 188 10.24 6.52 -12.31
C MET A 188 9.47 7.65 -13.01
N ALA A 189 9.05 8.69 -12.28
CA ALA A 189 8.32 9.82 -12.88
C ALA A 189 9.18 10.58 -13.90
N HIS A 190 10.44 10.83 -13.58
CA HIS A 190 11.38 11.49 -14.49
C HIS A 190 11.66 10.64 -15.73
N ALA A 191 11.86 9.33 -15.57
CA ALA A 191 12.09 8.42 -16.68
C ALA A 191 10.90 8.35 -17.64
N LEU A 192 9.67 8.36 -17.10
CA LEU A 192 8.46 8.49 -17.91
C LEU A 192 8.36 9.85 -18.62
N ASP A 193 8.82 10.94 -18.00
CA ASP A 193 8.81 12.28 -18.60
C ASP A 193 9.69 12.37 -19.86
N ILE A 194 10.82 11.66 -19.87
CA ILE A 194 11.76 11.64 -21.00
C ILE A 194 11.64 10.39 -21.87
N ASN A 195 10.61 9.57 -21.65
CA ASN A 195 10.34 8.32 -22.37
C ASN A 195 11.51 7.33 -22.37
N GLU A 196 12.17 7.12 -21.22
CA GLU A 196 13.19 6.09 -21.12
C GLU A 196 12.57 4.70 -21.37
N ASN A 197 13.25 3.90 -22.20
CA ASN A 197 12.73 2.63 -22.68
C ASN A 197 12.28 1.72 -21.53
N TRP A 198 13.10 1.60 -20.47
CA TRP A 198 12.82 0.76 -19.31
C TRP A 198 11.56 1.18 -18.54
N ALA A 199 11.32 2.48 -18.39
CA ALA A 199 10.15 3.00 -17.68
C ALA A 199 8.89 2.82 -18.51
N THR A 200 8.98 3.05 -19.83
CA THR A 200 7.86 2.79 -20.76
C THR A 200 7.54 1.29 -20.84
N ASN A 201 8.54 0.42 -20.71
CA ASN A 201 8.39 -1.03 -20.67
C ASN A 201 7.57 -1.48 -19.45
N ILE A 202 8.00 -1.10 -18.24
CA ILE A 202 7.22 -1.34 -17.00
C ILE A 202 5.81 -0.77 -17.14
N GLY A 203 5.70 0.48 -17.58
CA GLY A 203 4.42 1.18 -17.71
C GLY A 203 3.43 0.43 -18.61
N THR A 204 3.89 0.00 -19.78
CA THR A 204 3.06 -0.65 -20.79
C THR A 204 2.65 -2.07 -20.38
N GLN A 205 3.59 -2.89 -19.92
CA GLN A 205 3.28 -4.27 -19.51
C GLN A 205 2.30 -4.27 -18.33
N MET A 206 2.58 -3.46 -17.29
CA MET A 206 1.72 -3.42 -16.10
C MET A 206 0.34 -2.85 -16.42
N TYR A 207 0.25 -1.82 -17.28
CA TYR A 207 -1.03 -1.32 -17.77
C TYR A 207 -1.85 -2.41 -18.48
N ASN A 208 -1.22 -3.18 -19.37
CA ASN A 208 -1.91 -4.25 -20.08
C ASN A 208 -2.40 -5.35 -19.13
N HIS A 209 -1.59 -5.75 -18.15
CA HIS A 209 -2.03 -6.68 -17.12
C HIS A 209 -3.24 -6.16 -16.33
N GLY A 210 -3.20 -4.89 -15.93
CA GLY A 210 -4.33 -4.23 -15.25
C GLY A 210 -5.60 -4.20 -16.11
N LYS A 211 -5.46 -3.92 -17.41
CA LYS A 211 -6.58 -3.90 -18.37
C LYS A 211 -7.23 -5.27 -18.56
N GLU A 212 -6.43 -6.34 -18.50
CA GLU A 212 -6.90 -7.70 -18.73
C GLU A 212 -7.54 -8.36 -17.51
N HIS A 213 -7.18 -7.95 -16.29
CA HIS A 213 -7.65 -8.54 -15.03
C HIS A 213 -7.45 -10.07 -14.93
N LYS A 214 -6.37 -10.61 -15.53
CA LYS A 214 -6.11 -12.07 -15.56
C LYS A 214 -5.09 -12.55 -14.53
N THR A 215 -4.26 -11.65 -14.01
CA THR A 215 -3.14 -11.97 -13.13
C THR A 215 -3.18 -11.08 -11.90
N THR A 216 -2.61 -11.55 -10.79
CA THR A 216 -2.38 -10.72 -9.62
C THR A 216 -1.26 -9.71 -9.90
N LEU A 217 -1.17 -8.64 -9.10
CA LEU A 217 -0.08 -7.68 -9.19
C LEU A 217 1.29 -8.36 -9.00
N GLU A 218 1.39 -9.26 -8.03
CA GLU A 218 2.64 -9.95 -7.72
C GLU A 218 3.08 -10.90 -8.84
N ASP A 219 2.15 -11.65 -9.43
CA ASP A 219 2.45 -12.51 -10.58
C ASP A 219 2.89 -11.69 -11.79
N SER A 220 2.25 -10.55 -12.04
CA SER A 220 2.67 -9.63 -13.11
C SER A 220 4.07 -9.08 -12.88
N ILE A 221 4.45 -8.75 -11.64
CA ILE A 221 5.81 -8.29 -11.32
C ILE A 221 6.83 -9.41 -11.53
N ARG A 222 6.54 -10.63 -11.04
CA ARG A 222 7.46 -11.79 -11.18
C ARG A 222 7.69 -12.15 -12.65
N ASN A 223 6.65 -12.05 -13.48
CA ASN A 223 6.70 -12.39 -14.89
C ASN A 223 7.05 -11.20 -15.81
N LEU A 224 7.35 -10.01 -15.26
CA LEU A 224 7.75 -8.86 -16.07
C LEU A 224 8.99 -9.19 -16.91
N GLU A 225 8.91 -8.95 -18.22
CA GLU A 225 10.04 -9.04 -19.14
C GLU A 225 10.85 -7.75 -19.08
N THR A 226 12.12 -7.81 -18.67
CA THR A 226 12.98 -6.63 -18.53
C THR A 226 13.79 -6.38 -19.80
N VAL A 227 14.00 -5.11 -20.12
CA VAL A 227 14.70 -4.67 -21.34
C VAL A 227 16.03 -3.97 -21.04
N SER A 228 16.35 -3.75 -19.76
CA SER A 228 17.52 -3.04 -19.30
C SER A 228 17.96 -3.49 -17.90
N THR A 229 19.03 -2.88 -17.38
CA THR A 229 19.45 -3.05 -15.99
C THR A 229 18.54 -2.29 -15.00
N GLU A 230 17.91 -1.22 -15.45
CA GLU A 230 17.10 -0.31 -14.64
C GLU A 230 15.75 -0.93 -14.27
N ASP A 231 15.03 -1.50 -15.24
CA ASP A 231 13.77 -2.20 -14.94
C ASP A 231 13.99 -3.52 -14.19
N GLU A 232 15.10 -4.21 -14.40
CA GLU A 232 15.52 -5.34 -13.56
C GLU A 232 15.79 -4.90 -12.11
N LYS A 233 16.45 -3.75 -11.91
CA LYS A 233 16.66 -3.16 -10.57
C LYS A 233 15.33 -2.86 -9.87
N TYR A 234 14.35 -2.26 -10.57
CA TYR A 234 13.01 -2.00 -10.00
C TYR A 234 12.28 -3.31 -9.66
N LYS A 235 12.36 -4.30 -10.55
CA LYS A 235 11.76 -5.62 -10.35
C LYS A 235 12.35 -6.29 -9.13
N GLN A 236 13.67 -6.39 -9.03
CA GLN A 236 14.35 -7.05 -7.92
C GLN A 236 14.11 -6.35 -6.58
N GLU A 237 14.21 -5.02 -6.53
CA GLU A 237 13.91 -4.24 -5.32
C GLU A 237 12.47 -4.52 -4.84
N THR A 238 11.54 -4.61 -5.77
CA THR A 238 10.13 -4.89 -5.48
C THR A 238 9.89 -6.31 -4.99
N LEU A 239 10.52 -7.30 -5.62
CA LEU A 239 10.44 -8.69 -5.20
C LEU A 239 11.06 -8.89 -3.82
N ASP A 240 12.17 -8.24 -3.53
CA ASP A 240 12.78 -8.27 -2.20
C ASP A 240 11.87 -7.65 -1.13
N TYR A 241 11.09 -6.62 -1.50
CA TYR A 241 10.08 -6.06 -0.60
C TYR A 241 8.92 -7.04 -0.37
N ILE A 242 8.34 -7.60 -1.44
CA ILE A 242 7.23 -8.57 -1.37
C ILE A 242 7.64 -9.81 -0.56
N ASP A 243 8.87 -10.31 -0.77
CA ASP A 243 9.40 -11.47 -0.06
C ASP A 243 9.87 -11.14 1.38
N GLY A 244 9.69 -9.88 1.84
CA GLY A 244 10.03 -9.44 3.19
C GLY A 244 11.53 -9.21 3.46
N LYS A 245 12.40 -9.39 2.46
CA LYS A 245 13.87 -9.25 2.60
C LYS A 245 14.29 -7.81 2.88
N LYS A 246 13.48 -6.83 2.47
CA LYS A 246 13.79 -5.39 2.67
C LYS A 246 13.56 -4.89 4.10
N PHE A 247 12.79 -5.57 4.95
CA PHE A 247 12.45 -5.04 6.27
C PHE A 247 13.67 -4.83 7.18
N ASN A 248 14.69 -5.70 7.10
CA ASN A 248 15.95 -5.51 7.84
C ASN A 248 16.70 -4.26 7.37
N PHE A 249 16.70 -4.00 6.06
CA PHE A 249 17.29 -2.79 5.50
C PHE A 249 16.50 -1.53 5.90
N PHE A 250 15.17 -1.59 5.87
CA PHE A 250 14.31 -0.49 6.32
C PHE A 250 14.49 -0.18 7.80
N GLU A 251 14.73 -1.20 8.64
CA GLU A 251 14.99 -1.02 10.07
C GLU A 251 16.28 -0.24 10.28
N ASN A 252 17.33 -0.52 9.51
CA ASN A 252 18.57 0.25 9.56
C ASN A 252 18.38 1.71 9.14
N LEU A 253 17.46 1.99 8.21
CA LEU A 253 17.12 3.37 7.83
C LEU A 253 16.27 4.09 8.89
N ALA A 254 15.49 3.36 9.69
CA ALA A 254 14.63 3.92 10.73
C ALA A 254 15.31 4.07 12.10
N LYS A 255 16.60 3.68 12.20
CA LYS A 255 17.43 3.92 13.38
C LYS A 255 17.86 5.40 13.45
N PRO A 256 17.93 5.99 14.66
CA PRO A 256 18.43 7.36 14.87
C PRO A 256 19.79 7.57 14.18
#